data_AF-A0A6P1ZD20-F1
#
_entry.id   AF-A0A6P1ZD20-F1
#
_cell.length_a   1.000
_cell.length_b   1.000
_cell.length_c   1.000
_cell.angle_alpha   90.00
_cell.angle_beta   90.00
_cell.angle_gamma   90.00
#
_symmetry.space_group_name_H-M   'P 1'
#
loop_
_entity.id
_entity.type
_entity.pdbx_description
1 polymer ?
#
loop_
_entity_poly.entity_id
_entity_poly.type
_entity_poly.pdbx_seq_one_letter_code
_entity_poly.pdbx_strand_id
1 'polypeptide(L)'
;MPKQLLQSQKMEAIGALAGGIAHDFNNILTSIMNSAELALMDVEPDTDAGKDLERVIRAASRGKRLVQQIMAFSRPSQEGFQPTDLAEHVRDTVNLLKPSLKRNITVNAKVTAEPACVMVDPRQIYRVLMNLCT
;
A
#
# COMPACT_ATOMS: atom_id res chain seq x y z
N MET A 1 -24.28 -1.14 10.81
CA MET A 1 -24.54 -2.38 10.06
C MET A 1 -24.69 -2.16 8.55
N PRO A 2 -25.74 -1.53 7.97
CA PRO A 2 -25.91 -1.49 6.50
C PRO A 2 -24.84 -0.66 5.77
N LYS A 3 -24.38 0.45 6.36
CA LYS A 3 -23.30 1.28 5.77
C LYS A 3 -21.96 0.55 5.69
N GLN A 4 -21.61 -0.27 6.68
CA GLN A 4 -20.35 -1.04 6.70
C GLN A 4 -20.38 -2.18 5.66
N LEU A 5 -21.51 -2.87 5.53
CA LEU A 5 -21.73 -3.87 4.48
C LEU A 5 -21.63 -3.26 3.07
N LEU A 6 -22.27 -2.11 2.85
CA LEU A 6 -22.21 -1.41 1.56
C LEU A 6 -20.79 -0.92 1.22
N GLN A 7 -20.03 -0.47 2.23
CA GLN A 7 -18.65 -0.04 2.07
C GLN A 7 -17.72 -1.24 1.79
N SER A 8 -17.93 -2.37 2.46
CA SER A 8 -17.21 -3.62 2.20
C SER A 8 -17.48 -4.13 0.78
N GLN A 9 -18.73 -4.14 0.33
CA GLN A 9 -19.10 -4.56 -1.03
C GLN A 9 -18.54 -3.62 -2.11
N LYS A 10 -18.51 -2.30 -1.86
CA LYS A 10 -17.82 -1.36 -2.75
C LYS A 10 -16.33 -1.65 -2.84
N MET A 11 -15.69 -1.93 -1.71
CA MET A 11 -14.26 -2.24 -1.67
C MET A 11 -13.94 -3.55 -2.41
N GLU A 12 -14.80 -4.57 -2.25
CA GLU A 12 -14.69 -5.86 -2.93
C GLU A 12 -14.89 -5.73 -4.44
N ALA A 13 -15.88 -4.95 -4.88
CA ALA A 13 -16.11 -4.64 -6.30
C ALA A 13 -14.94 -3.86 -6.92
N ILE A 14 -14.35 -2.90 -6.18
CA ILE A 14 -13.12 -2.21 -6.57
C ILE A 14 -11.95 -3.21 -6.63
N GLY A 15 -11.85 -4.14 -5.69
CA GLY A 15 -10.90 -5.25 -5.65
C GLY A 15 -10.91 -6.13 -6.91
N ALA A 16 -12.09 -6.58 -7.31
CA ALA A 16 -12.27 -7.41 -8.49
C ALA A 16 -11.96 -6.65 -9.80
N LEU A 17 -12.46 -5.43 -9.94
CA LEU A 17 -12.17 -4.57 -11.11
C LEU A 17 -10.69 -4.20 -11.20
N ALA A 18 -10.06 -3.83 -10.07
CA ALA A 18 -8.66 -3.48 -10.01
C ALA A 18 -7.76 -4.68 -10.36
N GLY A 19 -8.15 -5.92 -10.01
CA GLY A 19 -7.38 -7.12 -10.35
C GLY A 19 -7.27 -7.38 -11.85
N GLY A 20 -8.39 -7.32 -12.58
CA GLY A 20 -8.42 -7.50 -14.03
C GLY A 20 -7.71 -6.36 -14.76
N ILE A 21 -8.03 -5.11 -14.40
CA ILE A 21 -7.40 -3.92 -15.00
C ILE A 21 -5.89 -3.89 -14.73
N ALA A 22 -5.45 -4.24 -13.52
CA ALA A 22 -4.04 -4.25 -13.18
C ALA A 22 -3.25 -5.33 -13.92
N HIS A 23 -3.85 -6.49 -14.16
CA HIS A 23 -3.24 -7.51 -14.99
C HIS A 23 -3.00 -6.99 -16.42
N ASP A 24 -4.01 -6.36 -17.02
CA ASP A 24 -3.91 -5.82 -18.38
C ASP A 24 -2.89 -4.66 -18.46
N PHE A 25 -2.87 -3.77 -17.47
CA PHE A 25 -1.83 -2.74 -17.36
C PHE A 25 -0.43 -3.34 -17.23
N ASN A 26 -0.26 -4.39 -16.44
CA ASN A 26 1.03 -5.08 -16.32
C ASN A 26 1.45 -5.71 -17.65
N ASN A 27 0.51 -6.25 -18.44
CA ASN A 27 0.82 -6.79 -19.76
C ASN A 27 1.29 -5.70 -20.73
N ILE A 28 0.59 -4.56 -20.77
CA ILE A 28 0.97 -3.42 -21.60
C ILE A 28 2.35 -2.89 -21.20
N LEU A 29 2.58 -2.66 -19.90
CA LEU A 29 3.85 -2.14 -19.40
C LEU A 29 5.00 -3.11 -19.64
N THR A 30 4.76 -4.42 -19.49
CA THR A 30 5.76 -5.45 -19.76
C THR A 30 6.10 -5.49 -21.26
N SER A 31 5.11 -5.39 -22.15
CA SER A 31 5.35 -5.30 -23.59
C SER A 31 6.17 -4.06 -23.96
N ILE A 32 5.83 -2.89 -23.40
CA ILE A 32 6.57 -1.63 -23.64
C ILE A 32 8.02 -1.76 -23.15
N MET A 33 8.22 -2.30 -21.95
CA MET A 33 9.57 -2.53 -21.41
C MET A 33 10.37 -3.47 -22.31
N ASN A 34 9.81 -4.62 -22.69
CA ASN A 34 10.51 -5.60 -23.52
C ASN A 34 10.88 -5.02 -24.89
N SER A 35 9.97 -4.30 -25.54
CA SER A 35 10.26 -3.63 -26.81
C SER A 35 11.36 -2.57 -26.67
N ALA A 36 11.34 -1.80 -25.58
CA ALA A 36 12.36 -0.80 -25.31
C ALA A 36 13.72 -1.42 -24.95
N GLU A 37 13.73 -2.53 -24.21
CA GLU A 37 14.95 -3.29 -23.88
C GLU A 37 15.58 -3.91 -25.13
N LEU A 38 14.78 -4.51 -26.01
CA LEU A 38 15.26 -5.03 -27.30
C LEU A 38 15.81 -3.91 -28.18
N ALA A 39 15.09 -2.79 -28.30
CA ALA A 39 15.58 -1.64 -29.06
C ALA A 39 16.87 -1.05 -28.48
N LEU A 40 17.05 -1.09 -27.15
CA LEU A 40 18.26 -0.62 -26.49
C LEU A 40 19.47 -1.51 -26.82
N MET A 41 19.25 -2.80 -27.06
CA MET A 41 20.31 -3.73 -27.49
C MET A 41 20.81 -3.44 -28.91
N ASP A 42 19.96 -2.86 -29.77
CA ASP A 42 20.27 -2.55 -31.18
C ASP A 42 20.89 -1.16 -31.37
N VAL A 43 20.99 -0.36 -30.30
CA VAL A 43 21.48 1.02 -30.34
C VAL A 43 22.87 1.11 -29.73
N GLU A 44 23.74 1.94 -30.33
CA GLU A 44 25.08 2.19 -29.77
C GLU A 44 24.99 2.82 -28.36
N PRO A 45 25.89 2.43 -27.44
CA PRO A 45 25.96 3.01 -26.11
C PRO A 45 26.12 4.54 -26.14
N ASP A 46 25.53 5.22 -25.15
CA ASP A 46 25.67 6.66 -24.89
C ASP A 46 25.06 7.61 -25.96
N THR A 47 24.32 7.07 -26.92
CA THR A 47 23.51 7.85 -27.86
C THR A 47 22.28 8.47 -27.19
N ASP A 48 21.75 9.54 -27.79
CA ASP A 48 20.51 10.18 -27.32
C ASP A 48 19.31 9.21 -27.40
N ALA A 49 19.26 8.38 -28.44
CA ALA A 49 18.25 7.32 -28.59
C ALA A 49 18.33 6.29 -27.45
N GLY A 50 19.54 5.84 -27.08
CA GLY A 50 19.73 4.94 -25.93
C GLY A 50 19.26 5.57 -24.62
N LYS A 51 19.62 6.85 -24.38
CA LYS A 51 19.18 7.61 -23.19
C LYS A 51 17.65 7.74 -23.11
N ASP A 52 16.98 7.93 -24.25
CA ASP A 52 15.52 8.01 -24.30
C ASP A 52 14.86 6.64 -24.08
N LEU A 53 15.40 5.56 -24.65
CA LEU A 53 14.93 4.20 -24.39
C LEU A 53 15.05 3.82 -22.91
N GLU A 54 16.16 4.17 -22.25
CA GLU A 54 16.28 4.00 -20.81
C GLU A 54 15.25 4.81 -20.02
N ARG A 55 14.90 6.03 -20.46
CA ARG A 55 13.83 6.83 -19.83
C ARG A 55 12.48 6.12 -19.96
N VAL A 56 12.18 5.52 -21.11
CA VAL A 56 10.97 4.72 -21.33
C VAL A 56 10.92 3.54 -20.37
N ILE A 57 12.00 2.76 -20.25
CA ILE A 57 12.08 1.61 -19.34
C ILE A 57 11.87 2.05 -17.88
N ARG A 58 12.54 3.13 -17.45
CA ARG A 58 12.37 3.68 -16.10
C ARG A 58 10.94 4.15 -15.84
N ALA A 59 10.29 4.80 -16.83
CA ALA A 59 8.92 5.26 -16.71
C ALA A 59 7.93 4.09 -16.62
N ALA A 60 8.06 3.08 -17.48
CA ALA A 60 7.21 1.89 -17.46
C ALA A 60 7.37 1.10 -16.14
N SER A 61 8.60 0.95 -15.65
CA SER A 61 8.90 0.34 -14.35
C SER A 61 8.23 1.09 -13.18
N ARG A 62 8.22 2.43 -13.21
CA ARG A 62 7.47 3.25 -12.24
C ARG A 62 5.97 3.00 -12.33
N GLY A 63 5.42 2.95 -13.54
CA GLY A 63 4.01 2.62 -13.77
C GLY A 63 3.62 1.27 -13.16
N LYS A 64 4.46 0.24 -13.37
CA LYS A 64 4.26 -1.11 -12.83
C LYS A 64 4.18 -1.10 -11.30
N ARG A 65 5.05 -0.34 -10.63
CA ARG A 65 5.01 -0.17 -9.17
C ARG A 65 3.72 0.49 -8.67
N LEU A 66 3.22 1.50 -9.38
CA LEU A 66 1.95 2.16 -9.02
C LEU A 66 0.78 1.19 -9.15
N VAL A 67 0.72 0.42 -10.22
CA VAL A 67 -0.31 -0.61 -10.43
C VAL A 67 -0.27 -1.66 -9.31
N GLN A 68 0.92 -2.11 -8.90
CA GLN A 68 1.07 -3.02 -7.77
C GLN A 68 0.58 -2.44 -6.45
N GLN A 69 0.83 -1.15 -6.18
CA GLN A 69 0.32 -0.47 -4.98
C GLN A 69 -1.21 -0.41 -4.99
N ILE A 70 -1.83 -0.14 -6.14
CA ILE A 70 -3.29 -0.14 -6.30
C ILE A 70 -3.85 -1.54 -6.06
N MET A 71 -3.22 -2.60 -6.59
CA MET A 71 -3.65 -3.97 -6.32
C MET A 71 -3.56 -4.34 -4.84
N ALA A 72 -2.46 -3.98 -4.18
CA ALA A 72 -2.27 -4.24 -2.75
C ALA A 72 -3.31 -3.51 -1.87
N PHE A 73 -3.77 -2.34 -2.32
CA PHE A 73 -4.88 -1.64 -1.66
C PHE A 73 -6.24 -2.33 -1.91
N SER A 74 -6.43 -2.87 -3.11
CA SER A 74 -7.73 -3.39 -3.57
C SER A 74 -7.95 -4.86 -3.18
N ARG A 75 -6.88 -5.61 -2.88
CA ARG A 75 -6.94 -6.94 -2.28
C ARG A 75 -6.45 -6.86 -0.83
N PRO A 76 -7.34 -6.76 0.18
CA PRO A 76 -6.94 -7.02 1.55
C PRO A 76 -6.55 -8.50 1.67
N SER A 77 -5.27 -8.82 1.50
CA SER A 77 -4.76 -10.15 1.83
C SER A 77 -4.78 -10.31 3.35
N GLN A 78 -5.33 -11.41 3.85
CA GLN A 78 -5.18 -11.79 5.26
C GLN A 78 -3.77 -12.33 5.57
N GLU A 79 -2.85 -12.29 4.61
CA GLU A 79 -1.45 -12.61 4.84
C GLU A 79 -0.87 -11.73 5.94
N GLY A 80 -0.27 -12.36 6.96
CA GLY A 80 0.26 -11.68 8.14
C GLY A 80 -0.77 -11.45 9.25
N PHE A 81 -2.03 -11.89 9.09
CA PHE A 81 -3.01 -11.81 10.17
C PHE A 81 -2.64 -12.80 11.27
N GLN A 82 -2.52 -12.28 12.50
CA GLN A 82 -2.26 -13.09 13.69
C GLN A 82 -3.09 -12.56 14.86
N PRO A 83 -3.38 -13.39 15.89
CA PRO A 83 -4.03 -12.92 17.10
C PRO A 83 -3.21 -11.78 17.69
N THR A 84 -3.82 -10.60 17.77
CA THR A 84 -3.15 -9.38 18.22
C THR A 84 -4.03 -8.70 19.24
N ASP A 85 -3.48 -8.37 20.41
CA ASP A 85 -4.16 -7.51 21.37
C ASP A 85 -4.10 -6.05 20.90
N LEU A 86 -5.22 -5.55 20.38
CA LEU A 86 -5.32 -4.16 19.93
C LEU A 86 -5.16 -3.17 21.09
N ALA A 87 -5.55 -3.57 22.30
CA ALA A 87 -5.46 -2.70 23.46
C ALA A 87 -3.99 -2.36 23.76
N GLU A 88 -3.11 -3.36 23.66
CA GLU A 88 -1.65 -3.21 23.79
C GLU A 88 -1.09 -2.30 22.69
N HIS A 89 -1.41 -2.56 21.42
CA HIS A 89 -0.92 -1.76 20.29
C HIS A 89 -1.30 -0.27 20.37
N VAL A 90 -2.52 0.04 20.82
CA VAL A 90 -2.98 1.42 21.02
C VAL A 90 -2.17 2.11 22.12
N ARG A 91 -1.92 1.44 23.25
CA ARG A 91 -1.12 2.01 24.35
C ARG A 91 0.31 2.28 23.90
N ASP A 92 0.93 1.34 23.20
CA ASP A 92 2.30 1.49 22.72
C ASP A 92 2.44 2.64 21.73
N THR A 93 1.48 2.77 20.81
CA THR A 93 1.47 3.86 19.84
C THR A 93 1.31 5.22 20.52
N VAL A 94 0.39 5.33 21.50
CA VAL A 94 0.21 6.56 22.29
C VAL A 94 1.47 6.91 23.08
N ASN A 95 2.13 5.91 23.67
CA ASN A 95 3.37 6.13 24.41
C ASN A 95 4.51 6.62 23.51
N LEU A 96 4.59 6.13 22.27
CA LEU A 96 5.59 6.56 21.29
C LEU A 96 5.30 7.95 20.71
N LEU A 97 4.03 8.35 20.60
CA LEU A 97 3.61 9.65 20.10
C LEU A 97 3.70 10.77 21.14
N LYS A 98 3.48 10.48 22.43
CA LYS A 98 3.53 11.50 23.50
C LYS A 98 4.78 12.39 23.45
N PRO A 99 6.01 11.86 23.24
CA PRO A 99 7.22 12.67 23.16
C PRO A 99 7.33 13.56 21.91
N SER A 100 6.66 13.22 20.80
CA SER A 100 6.76 13.95 19.53
C SER A 100 5.75 15.11 19.41
N LEU A 101 4.77 15.17 20.31
CA LEU A 101 3.73 16.21 20.32
C LEU A 101 4.20 17.49 21.00
N LYS A 102 3.68 18.63 20.53
CA LYS A 102 3.95 19.95 21.14
C LYS A 102 3.42 20.00 22.57
N ARG A 103 4.09 20.77 23.45
CA ARG A 103 3.75 20.90 24.89
C ARG A 103 2.32 21.35 25.19
N ASN A 104 1.59 21.88 24.20
CA ASN A 104 0.20 22.32 24.32
C ASN A 104 -0.83 21.26 23.89
N ILE A 105 -0.42 20.03 23.57
CA ILE A 105 -1.31 18.94 23.17
C ILE A 105 -1.37 17.90 24.29
N THR A 106 -2.58 17.59 24.76
CA THR A 106 -2.81 16.53 25.74
C THR A 106 -3.42 15.31 25.05
N VAL A 107 -2.80 14.14 25.22
CA VAL A 107 -3.30 12.87 24.69
C VAL A 107 -3.91 12.04 25.80
N ASN A 108 -5.22 11.81 25.71
CA ASN A 108 -5.96 10.93 26.62
C ASN A 108 -6.36 9.65 25.87
N ALA A 109 -5.86 8.51 26.33
CA ALA A 109 -6.23 7.20 25.82
C ALA A 109 -7.11 6.48 26.85
N LYS A 110 -8.34 6.15 26.47
CA LYS A 110 -9.26 5.34 27.28
C LYS A 110 -9.49 4.02 26.56
N VAL A 111 -8.77 2.98 27.00
CA VAL A 111 -8.86 1.62 26.46
C VAL A 111 -9.51 0.76 27.55
N THR A 112 -10.73 0.28 27.30
CA THR A 112 -11.56 -0.39 28.34
C THR A 112 -11.71 -1.90 28.14
N ALA A 113 -11.22 -2.46 27.03
CA ALA A 113 -11.33 -3.89 26.74
C ALA A 113 -9.96 -4.55 26.89
N GLU A 114 -9.85 -5.56 27.77
CA GLU A 114 -8.63 -6.34 28.00
C GLU A 114 -8.97 -7.82 28.30
N PRO A 115 -8.50 -8.78 27.47
CA PRO A 115 -7.79 -8.59 26.20
C PRO A 115 -8.74 -8.21 25.05
N ALA A 116 -8.27 -7.36 24.13
CA ALA A 116 -8.99 -7.01 22.90
C ALA A 116 -8.37 -7.74 21.69
N CYS A 117 -8.28 -9.07 21.78
CA CYS A 117 -7.67 -9.90 20.75
C CYS A 117 -8.51 -9.97 19.48
N VAL A 118 -7.91 -9.62 18.35
CA VAL A 118 -8.49 -9.78 17.00
C VAL A 118 -7.46 -10.34 16.03
N MET A 119 -7.93 -10.91 14.92
CA MET A 119 -7.08 -11.39 13.83
C MET A 119 -6.80 -10.24 12.86
N VAL A 120 -5.57 -9.70 12.89
CA VAL A 120 -5.13 -8.56 12.08
C VAL A 120 -3.63 -8.65 11.79
N ASP A 121 -3.13 -7.94 10.76
CA ASP A 121 -1.68 -7.70 10.60
C ASP A 121 -1.24 -6.56 11.55
N PRO A 122 -0.44 -6.83 12.59
CA PRO A 122 -0.06 -5.82 13.57
C PRO A 122 0.70 -4.63 12.96
N ARG A 123 1.46 -4.86 11.88
CA ARG A 123 2.21 -3.80 11.18
C ARG A 123 1.25 -2.82 10.51
N GLN A 124 0.15 -3.32 9.94
CA GLN A 124 -0.87 -2.47 9.34
C GLN A 124 -1.64 -1.68 10.39
N ILE A 125 -1.97 -2.30 11.53
CA ILE A 125 -2.61 -1.61 12.65
C ILE A 125 -1.72 -0.47 13.16
N TYR A 126 -0.43 -0.73 13.38
CA TYR A 126 0.51 0.31 13.80
C TYR A 126 0.53 1.50 12.82
N ARG A 127 0.56 1.22 11.51
CA ARG A 127 0.49 2.27 10.47
C ARG A 127 -0.82 3.05 10.51
N VAL A 128 -1.96 2.38 10.69
CA VAL A 128 -3.26 3.04 10.83
C VAL A 128 -3.27 3.97 12.04
N LEU A 129 -2.79 3.51 13.18
CA LEU A 129 -2.73 4.31 14.41
C LEU A 129 -1.82 5.53 14.25
N MET A 130 -0.63 5.36 13.66
CA MET A 130 0.28 6.47 13.37
C MET A 130 -0.36 7.51 12.44
N ASN A 131 -1.02 7.07 11.36
CA ASN A 131 -1.69 7.96 10.41
C ASN A 131 -2.85 8.77 11.03
N LEU A 132 -3.54 8.22 12.03
CA LEU A 132 -4.65 8.92 12.70
C LEU A 132 -4.16 10.01 13.66
N CYS A 133 -2.90 9.96 14.08
CA CYS A 133 -2.31 10.90 15.03
C CYS A 133 -1.47 12.01 14.37
N THR A 134 -1.25 11.92 13.06
CA THR A 134 -0.63 12.96 12.20
C THR A 134 -1.68 13.75 11.44
#